data_AF-A0A2W1KT59-F1
#
_entry.id   AF-A0A2W1KT59-F1
#
_cell.length_a   1.000
_cell.length_b   1.000
_cell.length_c   1.000
_cell.angle_alpha   90.00
_cell.angle_beta   90.00
_cell.angle_gamma   90.00
#
_symmetry.space_group_name_H-M   'P 1'
#
loop_
_entity.id
_entity.type
_entity.pdbx_description
1 polymer ?
#
loop_
_entity_poly.entity_id
_entity_poly.type
_entity_poly.pdbx_seq_one_letter_code
_entity_poly.pdbx_strand_id
1 'polypeptide(L)'
;MKYAEEKTVVSANQGFYVVLPVRDESGAVVEACREPIVAWAMDPDGVVEPITYGGSMIRRKLFLEGNCDVLCPNGDVVSENESWGSLDDWFSCQK
;
A
#
# COMPACT_ATOMS: atom_id res chain seq x y z
N MET A 1 -13.57 -6.20 -27.79
CA MET A 1 -13.86 -6.60 -26.40
C MET A 1 -12.53 -6.68 -25.67
N LYS A 2 -12.29 -5.84 -24.66
CA LYS A 2 -11.15 -6.05 -23.75
C LYS A 2 -11.62 -7.10 -22.75
N TYR A 3 -10.96 -8.25 -22.72
CA TYR A 3 -11.17 -9.22 -21.64
C TYR A 3 -10.82 -8.50 -20.33
N ALA A 4 -11.73 -8.52 -19.37
CA ALA A 4 -11.37 -8.15 -18.01
C ALA A 4 -10.40 -9.23 -17.54
N GLU A 5 -9.15 -8.86 -17.25
CA GLU A 5 -8.19 -9.78 -16.65
C GLU A 5 -8.78 -10.23 -15.30
N GLU A 6 -8.99 -11.54 -15.16
CA GLU A 6 -9.50 -12.12 -13.92
C GLU A 6 -8.41 -12.04 -12.86
N LYS A 7 -8.60 -11.17 -11.86
CA LYS A 7 -7.77 -11.14 -10.66
C LYS A 7 -8.32 -12.12 -9.63
N THR A 8 -7.44 -12.91 -9.02
CA THR A 8 -7.79 -13.76 -7.86
C THR A 8 -7.76 -12.90 -6.61
N VAL A 9 -8.81 -12.96 -5.78
CA VAL A 9 -8.90 -12.16 -4.55
C VAL A 9 -8.94 -13.06 -3.33
N VAL A 10 -8.08 -12.77 -2.34
CA VAL A 10 -7.99 -13.51 -1.07
C VAL A 10 -8.10 -12.53 0.09
N SER A 11 -8.88 -12.85 1.13
CA SER A 11 -9.01 -12.00 2.31
C SER A 11 -7.66 -11.82 3.01
N ALA A 12 -7.40 -10.61 3.50
CA ALA A 12 -6.20 -10.32 4.27
C ALA A 12 -6.39 -10.69 5.75
N ASN A 13 -5.31 -11.12 6.39
CA ASN A 13 -5.27 -11.18 7.86
C ASN A 13 -5.34 -9.76 8.44
N GLN A 14 -5.82 -9.65 9.67
CA GLN A 14 -5.81 -8.36 10.38
C GLN A 14 -4.38 -7.88 10.66
N GLY A 15 -4.20 -6.57 10.77
CA GLY A 15 -2.93 -5.94 11.12
C GLY A 15 -2.06 -5.51 9.93
N PHE A 16 -2.52 -5.73 8.70
CA PHE A 16 -1.89 -5.19 7.50
C PHE A 16 -2.51 -3.84 7.13
N TYR A 17 -1.68 -2.86 6.81
CA TYR A 17 -2.10 -1.53 6.39
C TYR A 17 -1.29 -1.05 5.19
N VAL A 18 -1.94 -0.38 4.24
CA VAL A 18 -1.24 0.50 3.31
C VAL A 18 -0.82 1.74 4.09
N VAL A 19 0.43 2.17 3.94
CA VAL A 19 0.93 3.42 4.52
C VAL A 19 1.16 4.45 3.43
N LEU A 20 0.74 5.69 3.69
CA LEU A 20 0.83 6.80 2.74
C LEU A 20 1.35 8.05 3.43
N PRO A 21 2.28 8.79 2.82
CA PRO A 21 2.75 10.04 3.37
C PRO A 21 1.67 11.11 3.18
N VAL A 22 1.25 11.72 4.26
CA VAL A 22 0.42 12.93 4.24
C VAL A 22 1.36 14.13 4.21
N ARG A 23 1.24 14.94 3.16
CA ARG A 23 2.06 16.14 2.97
C ARG A 23 1.26 17.39 3.27
N ASP A 24 1.90 18.37 3.90
CA ASP A 24 1.33 19.71 4.07
C ASP A 24 1.40 20.55 2.78
N GLU A 25 0.97 21.81 2.84
CA GLU A 25 0.99 22.73 1.70
C GLU A 25 2.40 23.04 1.18
N SER A 26 3.44 22.84 2.00
CA SER A 26 4.84 23.00 1.60
C SER A 26 5.43 21.75 0.93
N GLY A 27 4.69 20.63 0.97
CA GLY A 27 5.13 19.34 0.48
C GLY A 27 5.89 18.50 1.51
N ALA A 28 6.06 18.98 2.75
CA ALA A 28 6.69 18.24 3.82
C ALA A 28 5.77 17.12 4.32
N VAL A 29 6.31 15.92 4.57
CA VAL A 29 5.54 14.82 5.17
C VAL A 29 5.31 15.12 6.65
N VAL A 30 4.04 15.18 7.05
CA VAL A 30 3.63 15.55 8.42
C VAL A 30 2.95 14.42 9.17
N GLU A 31 2.42 13.43 8.46
CA GLU A 31 1.75 12.27 9.06
C GLU A 31 1.86 11.04 8.15
N ALA A 32 1.85 9.85 8.75
CA ALA A 32 1.68 8.57 8.06
C ALA A 32 0.20 8.15 8.12
N CYS A 33 -0.53 8.31 7.02
CA CYS A 33 -1.87 7.75 6.89
C CYS A 33 -1.79 6.23 6.80
N ARG A 34 -2.70 5.53 7.48
CA ARG A 34 -2.81 4.08 7.48
C ARG A 34 -4.20 3.67 7.04
N GLU A 35 -4.28 2.89 5.97
CA GLU A 35 -5.53 2.30 5.52
C GLU A 35 -5.50 0.78 5.68
N PRO A 36 -6.48 0.17 6.37
CA PRO A 36 -6.47 -1.26 6.61
C PRO A 36 -6.63 -2.04 5.31
N ILE A 37 -5.79 -3.04 5.13
CA ILE A 37 -5.88 -3.98 4.02
C ILE A 37 -6.91 -5.04 4.39
N VAL A 38 -7.92 -5.20 3.53
CA VAL A 38 -9.05 -6.12 3.73
C VAL A 38 -8.93 -7.36 2.86
N ALA A 39 -8.21 -7.25 1.74
CA ALA A 39 -7.94 -8.34 0.81
C ALA A 39 -6.68 -8.08 -0.01
N TRP A 40 -6.23 -9.11 -0.71
CA TRP A 40 -5.15 -9.09 -1.67
C TRP A 40 -5.70 -9.50 -3.03
N ALA A 41 -5.41 -8.73 -4.07
CA ALA A 41 -5.65 -9.13 -5.44
C ALA A 41 -4.36 -9.66 -6.05
N MET A 42 -4.44 -10.75 -6.79
CA MET A 42 -3.34 -11.30 -7.58
C MET A 42 -3.75 -11.32 -9.04
N ASP A 43 -2.92 -10.75 -9.91
CA ASP A 43 -3.12 -10.81 -11.36
C ASP A 43 -2.49 -12.08 -11.98
N PRO A 44 -2.74 -12.37 -13.28
CA PRO A 44 -2.18 -13.55 -13.94
C PRO A 44 -0.64 -13.58 -14.03
N ASP A 45 0.01 -12.42 -13.93
CA ASP A 45 1.47 -12.28 -13.93
C ASP A 45 2.06 -12.48 -12.53
N GLY A 46 1.22 -12.67 -11.51
CA GLY A 46 1.60 -12.95 -10.13
C GLY A 46 1.84 -11.69 -9.29
N VAL A 47 1.50 -10.50 -9.80
CA VAL A 47 1.59 -9.24 -9.04
C VAL A 47 0.50 -9.22 -7.98
N VAL A 48 0.90 -8.92 -6.74
CA VAL A 48 0.00 -8.83 -5.59
C VAL A 48 -0.25 -7.37 -5.23
N GLU A 49 -1.52 -6.99 -5.18
CA GLU A 49 -1.97 -5.64 -4.84
C GLU A 49 -2.84 -5.66 -3.56
N PRO A 50 -2.59 -4.75 -2.60
CA PRO A 50 -3.46 -4.59 -1.44
C PRO A 50 -4.80 -3.93 -1.82
N ILE A 51 -5.89 -4.41 -1.22
CA ILE A 51 -7.23 -3.82 -1.31
C ILE A 51 -7.61 -3.24 0.06
N THR A 52 -8.11 -1.99 0.09
CA THR A 52 -8.60 -1.33 1.33
C THR A 52 -10.11 -1.08 1.30
N TYR A 53 -10.71 -0.78 2.46
CA TYR A 53 -12.17 -0.69 2.66
C TYR A 53 -12.84 0.42 1.84
N GLY A 54 -12.12 1.47 1.46
CA GLY A 54 -12.65 2.61 0.71
C GLY A 54 -13.12 2.30 -0.71
N GLY A 55 -12.91 1.08 -1.22
CA GLY A 55 -13.29 0.65 -2.57
C GLY A 55 -12.53 1.34 -3.70
N SER A 56 -11.90 2.47 -3.42
CA SER A 56 -10.83 3.02 -4.22
C SER A 56 -9.63 2.09 -4.07
N MET A 57 -9.15 1.50 -5.16
CA MET A 57 -7.70 1.41 -5.35
C MET A 57 -7.18 2.76 -4.86
N ILE A 58 -6.49 2.86 -3.72
CA ILE A 58 -6.09 4.17 -3.21
C ILE A 58 -5.17 4.75 -4.27
N ARG A 59 -5.79 5.59 -5.10
CA ARG A 59 -5.32 6.14 -6.36
C ARG A 59 -4.64 5.09 -7.24
N ARG A 60 -5.33 4.65 -8.30
CA ARG A 60 -4.67 4.13 -9.52
C ARG A 60 -3.51 5.02 -9.97
N LYS A 61 -3.51 6.31 -9.60
CA LYS A 61 -2.41 7.25 -9.81
C LYS A 61 -1.21 7.10 -8.85
N LEU A 62 -1.39 6.66 -7.60
CA LEU A 62 -0.28 6.27 -6.71
C LEU A 62 0.30 4.93 -7.17
N PHE A 63 -0.56 3.93 -7.43
CA PHE A 63 -0.12 2.63 -7.96
C PHE A 63 0.56 2.70 -9.35
N LEU A 64 0.18 3.65 -10.22
CA LEU A 64 0.83 3.85 -11.52
C LEU A 64 2.11 4.69 -11.45
N GLU A 65 2.39 5.37 -10.34
CA GLU A 65 3.55 6.27 -10.20
C GLU A 65 4.55 5.87 -9.11
N GLY A 66 4.22 4.95 -8.19
CA GLY A 66 5.17 4.50 -7.18
C GLY A 66 4.58 3.62 -6.09
N ASN A 67 5.28 2.52 -5.84
CA ASN A 67 5.15 1.50 -4.81
C ASN A 67 4.18 1.79 -3.65
N CYS A 68 3.24 0.86 -3.42
CA CYS A 68 2.44 0.88 -2.20
C CYS A 68 3.22 0.23 -1.08
N ASP A 69 3.58 1.03 -0.09
CA ASP A 69 4.25 0.56 1.10
C ASP A 69 3.22 -0.06 2.06
N VAL A 70 3.57 -1.21 2.62
CA VAL A 70 2.70 -2.01 3.48
C VAL A 70 3.30 -2.12 4.86
N LEU A 71 2.58 -1.64 5.87
CA LEU A 71 2.87 -1.93 7.27
C LEU A 71 2.34 -3.33 7.60
N CYS A 72 3.26 -4.19 8.00
CA CYS A 72 3.01 -5.57 8.39
C CYS A 72 2.62 -5.67 9.89
N PRO A 73 1.94 -6.75 10.30
CA PRO A 73 1.57 -6.97 11.71
C PRO A 73 2.74 -7.05 12.68
N ASN A 74 3.94 -7.37 12.19
CA ASN A 74 5.16 -7.41 12.98
C ASN A 74 5.79 -6.01 13.21
N GLY A 75 5.25 -4.96 12.59
CA GLY A 75 5.72 -3.58 12.72
C GLY A 75 6.61 -3.11 11.56
N ASP A 76 7.07 -4.02 10.70
CA ASP A 76 7.90 -3.68 9.55
C ASP A 76 7.07 -2.99 8.46
N VAL A 77 7.68 -2.06 7.73
CA VAL A 77 7.12 -1.52 6.50
C VAL A 77 7.85 -2.12 5.31
N VAL A 78 7.12 -2.62 4.31
CA VAL A 78 7.69 -3.23 3.10
C VAL A 78 7.20 -2.54 1.85
N SER A 79 8.11 -2.33 0.91
CA SER A 79 7.85 -1.85 -0.45
C SER A 79 8.19 -2.96 -1.45
N GLU A 80 8.07 -2.69 -2.75
CA GLU A 80 8.49 -3.64 -3.79
C GLU A 80 9.98 -3.99 -3.69
N ASN A 81 10.82 -2.99 -3.40
CA ASN A 81 12.28 -3.12 -3.42
C ASN A 81 12.98 -2.72 -2.11
N GLU A 82 12.20 -2.29 -1.11
CA GLU A 82 12.73 -1.72 0.12
C GLU A 82 11.96 -2.22 1.35
N SER A 83 12.58 -2.12 2.52
CA SER A 83 11.96 -2.46 3.79
C SER A 83 12.54 -1.61 4.91
N TRP A 84 11.68 -1.27 5.88
CA TRP A 84 12.03 -0.54 7.08
C TRP A 84 11.59 -1.35 8.29
N GLY A 85 12.41 -1.36 9.35
CA GLY A 85 12.12 -2.13 10.57
C GLY A 85 10.98 -1.54 11.42
N SER A 86 10.48 -0.36 11.04
CA SER A 86 9.38 0.31 11.73
C SER A 86 8.71 1.36 10.84
N LEU A 87 7.50 1.78 11.25
CA LEU A 87 6.81 2.93 10.65
C LEU A 87 7.59 4.24 10.82
N ASP A 88 8.32 4.41 11.94
CA ASP A 88 9.09 5.62 12.22
C ASP A 88 10.33 5.72 11.33
N ASP A 89 10.99 4.57 11.07
CA ASP A 89 12.10 4.49 10.13
C ASP A 89 11.63 4.84 8.71
N TRP A 90 10.50 4.26 8.30
CA TRP A 90 9.87 4.58 7.01
C TRP A 90 9.56 6.08 6.92
N PHE A 91 8.92 6.64 7.93
CA PHE A 91 8.52 8.05 7.98
C PHE A 91 9.73 8.99 7.86
N SER A 92 10.83 8.66 8.54
CA SER A 92 12.07 9.43 8.50
C SER A 92 12.75 9.42 7.12
N CYS A 93 12.44 8.42 6.28
CA CYS A 93 12.92 8.32 4.91
C CYS A 93 12.03 9.07 3.89
N GLN A 94 10.80 9.44 4.26
CA GLN A 94 9.88 10.16 3.37
C GLN A 94 10.25 11.65 3.33
N LYS A 95 11.16 12.04 2.43
CA LYS A 95 11.48 13.44 2.14
C LYS A 95 10.44 14.06 1.20
#